data_AF-X1SXP7-F1
#
_entry.id   AF-X1SXP7-F1
#
_cell.length_a   1.000
_cell.length_b   1.000
_cell.length_c   1.000
_cell.angle_alpha   90.00
_cell.angle_beta   90.00
_cell.angle_gamma   90.00
#
_symmetry.space_group_name_H-M   'P 1'
#
loop_
_entity.id
_entity.type
_entity.pdbx_description
1 polymer ?
#
loop_
_entity_poly.entity_id
_entity_poly.type
_entity_poly.pdbx_seq_one_letter_code
_entity_poly.pdbx_strand_id
1 'polypeptide(L)'
;MLMYNKEVAQEVGLDINNPPEFYDGFLKWAEKLTKKDASGKTVRYAAAIDPREAWWRFIITGYNLYVAATGSGDYISKDGKRVTIADTPLQQRPFELIYELVKKGYFTTEIYKVNPVYGGLTAINWNFSAATMLDVQRNAPPGFEYFLGPYPRPKESPVKGFVGRLFVRELVLMRERFLRGEAGERVNRAAWEYMKFLEADEQLAAMFNAEGMLPCVKTFETDPLFTSEIEKHGTPLSQLLEARKNATHMDLNSVKTTEVQ
;
A
#
# COMPACT_ATOMS: atom_id res chain seq x y z
N MET A 1 2.79 3.99 -1.80
CA MET A 1 3.97 4.85 -2.00
C MET A 1 5.01 4.52 -0.93
N LEU A 2 6.20 5.11 -0.98
CA LEU A 2 7.20 5.03 0.08
C LEU A 2 7.15 6.30 0.93
N MET A 3 7.20 6.16 2.25
CA MET A 3 7.30 7.30 3.17
C MET A 3 8.72 7.38 3.73
N TYR A 4 9.34 8.53 3.59
CA TYR A 4 10.70 8.81 4.04
C TYR A 4 10.68 9.73 5.25
N ASN A 5 11.47 9.40 6.27
CA ASN A 5 11.76 10.33 7.37
C ASN A 5 12.56 11.51 6.80
N LYS A 6 11.99 12.72 6.88
CA LYS A 6 12.55 13.92 6.26
C LYS A 6 13.85 14.36 6.94
N GLU A 7 13.89 14.34 8.27
CA GLU A 7 15.08 14.69 9.06
C GLU A 7 16.25 13.78 8.70
N VAL A 8 16.01 12.46 8.63
CA VAL A 8 17.04 11.49 8.26
C VAL A 8 17.53 11.71 6.84
N ALA A 9 16.64 11.99 5.88
CA ALA A 9 17.05 12.26 4.50
C ALA A 9 17.91 13.53 4.40
N GLN A 10 17.58 14.57 5.16
CA GLN A 10 18.36 15.80 5.23
C GLN A 10 19.72 15.61 5.92
N GLU A 11 19.79 14.83 7.01
CA GLU A 11 21.03 14.47 7.72
C GLU A 11 22.08 13.92 6.74
N VAL A 12 21.64 13.10 5.78
CA VAL A 12 22.53 12.43 4.81
C VAL A 12 22.59 13.14 3.44
N GLY A 13 22.08 14.37 3.36
CA GLY A 13 22.19 15.24 2.19
C GLY A 13 21.45 14.72 0.95
N LEU A 14 20.28 14.10 1.12
CA LEU A 14 19.42 13.69 0.02
C LEU A 14 18.50 14.83 -0.43
N ASP A 15 18.24 14.90 -1.73
CA ASP A 15 17.27 15.83 -2.30
C ASP A 15 15.85 15.32 -2.08
N ILE A 16 15.20 15.81 -1.02
CA ILE A 16 13.83 15.41 -0.63
C ILE A 16 12.77 15.77 -1.69
N ASN A 17 13.08 16.67 -2.63
CA ASN A 17 12.16 17.06 -3.69
C ASN A 17 12.26 16.15 -4.92
N ASN A 18 13.27 15.27 -4.97
CA ASN A 18 13.51 14.38 -6.09
C ASN A 18 13.82 12.94 -5.62
N PRO A 19 12.86 12.25 -4.97
CA PRO A 19 13.01 10.86 -4.58
C PRO A 19 13.24 9.95 -5.79
N PRO A 20 14.06 8.89 -5.66
CA PRO A 20 14.53 8.11 -6.79
C PRO A 20 13.40 7.26 -7.37
N GLU A 21 13.15 7.43 -8.66
CA GLU A 21 12.22 6.55 -9.40
C GLU A 21 12.83 5.20 -9.75
N PHE A 22 14.15 5.11 -9.92
CA PHE A 22 14.80 3.92 -10.46
C PHE A 22 15.62 3.15 -9.44
N TYR A 23 15.75 1.84 -9.65
CA TYR A 23 16.50 0.93 -8.77
C TYR A 23 17.91 1.42 -8.43
N ASP A 24 18.69 1.88 -9.42
CA ASP A 24 20.06 2.38 -9.18
C ASP A 24 20.08 3.57 -8.22
N GLY A 25 19.13 4.51 -8.40
CA GLY A 25 19.00 5.67 -7.52
C GLY A 25 18.52 5.28 -6.13
N PHE A 26 17.56 4.35 -6.07
CA PHE A 26 17.03 3.84 -4.81
C PHE A 26 18.10 3.09 -3.99
N LEU A 27 18.94 2.28 -4.62
CA LEU A 27 20.05 1.60 -3.95
C LEU A 27 21.06 2.59 -3.37
N LYS A 28 21.39 3.66 -4.09
CA LYS A 28 22.26 4.75 -3.57
C LYS A 28 21.63 5.47 -2.38
N TRP A 29 20.32 5.71 -2.42
CA TRP A 29 19.60 6.28 -1.28
C TRP A 29 19.59 5.32 -0.10
N ALA A 30 19.29 4.04 -0.32
CA ALA A 30 19.27 3.02 0.72
C ALA A 30 20.64 2.88 1.42
N GLU A 31 21.73 2.95 0.65
CA GLU A 31 23.09 2.99 1.19
C GLU A 31 23.29 4.19 2.14
N LYS A 32 23.00 5.41 1.67
CA LYS A 32 23.16 6.63 2.48
C LYS A 32 22.28 6.66 3.72
N LEU A 33 21.05 6.16 3.62
CA LEU A 33 20.09 6.12 4.72
C LEU A 33 20.47 5.09 5.79
N THR A 34 21.23 4.06 5.40
CA THR A 34 21.74 3.04 6.31
C THR A 34 22.94 3.60 7.09
N LYS A 35 22.82 3.62 8.42
CA LYS A 35 23.87 4.10 9.32
C LYS A 35 24.52 2.94 10.06
N LYS A 36 25.85 2.91 10.06
CA LYS A 36 26.66 1.99 10.86
C LYS A 36 27.42 2.76 11.94
N ASP A 37 27.63 2.12 13.10
CA ASP A 37 28.50 2.65 14.15
C ASP A 37 29.98 2.34 13.86
N ALA A 38 30.87 2.77 14.76
CA ALA A 38 32.31 2.56 14.65
C ALA A 38 32.73 1.09 14.63
N SER A 39 31.89 0.17 15.12
CA SER A 39 32.13 -1.28 15.08
C SER A 39 31.66 -1.93 13.78
N GLY A 40 31.02 -1.16 12.88
CA GLY A 40 30.42 -1.66 11.65
C GLY A 40 29.01 -2.24 11.80
N LYS A 41 28.46 -2.22 13.03
CA LYS A 41 27.08 -2.65 13.30
C LYS A 41 26.11 -1.62 12.74
N THR A 42 25.07 -2.09 12.04
CA THR A 42 23.99 -1.21 11.57
C THR A 42 23.17 -0.72 12.75
N VAL A 43 23.04 0.60 12.90
CA VAL A 43 22.25 1.28 13.94
C VAL A 43 21.01 1.97 13.39
N ARG A 44 20.92 2.13 12.06
CA ARG A 44 19.71 2.50 11.32
C ARG A 44 19.73 1.81 9.97
N TYR A 45 18.61 1.19 9.60
CA TYR A 45 18.44 0.58 8.28
C TYR A 45 17.74 1.56 7.33
N ALA A 46 17.87 1.35 6.02
CA ALA A 46 17.05 2.08 5.06
C ALA A 46 15.56 1.76 5.27
N ALA A 47 15.20 0.48 5.35
CA ALA A 47 13.85 0.03 5.64
C ALA A 47 13.84 -1.33 6.36
N ALA A 48 12.66 -1.80 6.71
CA ALA A 48 12.42 -3.17 7.16
C ALA A 48 11.49 -3.89 6.19
N ILE A 49 11.70 -5.20 6.05
CA ILE A 49 10.83 -6.11 5.33
C ILE A 49 10.47 -7.27 6.24
N ASP A 50 9.18 -7.50 6.47
CA ASP A 50 8.75 -8.62 7.30
C ASP A 50 8.72 -9.92 6.45
N PRO A 51 9.58 -10.91 6.77
CA PRO A 51 9.72 -12.11 5.94
C PRO A 51 8.66 -13.17 6.24
N ARG A 52 7.77 -12.95 7.22
CA ARG A 52 6.79 -13.97 7.62
C ARG A 52 5.85 -14.31 6.47
N GLU A 53 5.48 -15.58 6.40
CA GLU A 53 4.50 -16.07 5.44
C GLU A 53 3.09 -15.67 5.87
N ALA A 54 2.58 -14.60 5.28
CA ALA A 54 1.15 -14.29 5.30
C ALA A 54 0.77 -13.66 3.96
N TRP A 55 -0.38 -14.08 3.41
CA TRP A 55 -0.84 -13.67 2.08
C TRP A 55 -0.81 -12.14 1.87
N TRP A 56 -1.24 -11.39 2.90
CA TRP A 56 -1.31 -9.93 2.85
C TRP A 56 0.07 -9.26 2.85
N ARG A 57 1.12 -9.93 3.34
CA ARG A 57 2.50 -9.40 3.36
C ARG A 57 3.15 -9.43 1.99
N PHE A 58 2.92 -10.51 1.25
CA PHE A 58 3.34 -10.61 -0.14
C PHE A 58 2.69 -9.50 -0.99
N ILE A 59 1.41 -9.24 -0.74
CA ILE A 59 0.69 -8.11 -1.33
C ILE A 59 1.33 -6.78 -0.91
N ILE A 60 1.56 -6.56 0.38
CA ILE A 60 2.09 -5.28 0.87
C ILE A 60 3.49 -4.97 0.34
N THR A 61 4.39 -5.95 0.35
CA THR A 61 5.81 -5.72 0.12
C THR A 61 6.23 -5.96 -1.34
N GLY A 62 5.75 -7.03 -1.96
CA GLY A 62 6.17 -7.44 -3.30
C GLY A 62 5.31 -6.86 -4.41
N TYR A 63 3.99 -6.81 -4.20
CA TYR A 63 3.04 -6.46 -5.26
C TYR A 63 3.23 -5.05 -5.82
N ASN A 64 3.48 -4.07 -4.95
CA ASN A 64 3.66 -2.68 -5.41
C ASN A 64 4.92 -2.52 -6.27
N LEU A 65 6.01 -3.21 -5.92
CA LEU A 65 7.22 -3.23 -6.75
C LEU A 65 6.98 -3.96 -8.06
N TYR A 66 6.19 -5.03 -8.04
CA TYR A 66 5.84 -5.77 -9.24
C TYR A 66 5.00 -4.94 -10.21
N VAL A 67 3.98 -4.24 -9.71
CA VAL A 67 3.22 -3.26 -10.50
C VAL A 67 4.14 -2.15 -11.01
N ALA A 68 5.02 -1.61 -10.16
CA ALA A 68 5.99 -0.59 -10.59
C ALA A 68 6.94 -1.07 -11.69
N ALA A 69 7.32 -2.35 -11.66
CA ALA A 69 8.21 -2.93 -12.65
C ALA A 69 7.52 -3.32 -13.96
N THR A 70 6.33 -3.89 -13.89
CA THR A 70 5.70 -4.57 -15.02
C THR A 70 4.49 -3.82 -15.59
N GLY A 71 3.88 -2.92 -14.81
CA GLY A 71 2.59 -2.32 -15.13
C GLY A 71 1.39 -3.25 -14.96
N SER A 72 1.62 -4.51 -14.55
CA SER A 72 0.57 -5.48 -14.30
C SER A 72 0.59 -5.93 -12.85
N GLY A 73 -0.58 -6.29 -12.35
CA GLY A 73 -0.78 -6.96 -11.08
C GLY A 73 -1.00 -8.47 -11.21
N ASP A 74 -0.89 -9.02 -12.41
CA ASP A 74 -1.27 -10.39 -12.71
C ASP A 74 -0.17 -11.37 -12.29
N TYR A 75 -0.32 -11.94 -11.10
CA TYR A 75 0.50 -13.04 -10.62
C TYR A 75 0.06 -14.41 -11.09
N ILE A 76 -1.09 -14.47 -11.74
CA ILE A 76 -1.69 -15.68 -12.27
C ILE A 76 -2.08 -15.41 -13.73
N SER A 77 -2.00 -16.42 -14.58
CA SER A 77 -2.48 -16.36 -15.95
C SER A 77 -3.96 -16.00 -16.00
N LYS A 78 -4.42 -15.41 -17.10
CA LYS A 78 -5.83 -14.98 -17.27
C LYS A 78 -6.86 -16.09 -17.05
N ASP A 79 -6.48 -17.35 -17.26
CA ASP A 79 -7.34 -18.52 -17.03
C ASP A 79 -7.30 -19.04 -15.58
N GLY A 80 -6.51 -18.42 -14.70
CA GLY A 80 -6.38 -18.80 -13.30
C GLY A 80 -5.56 -20.07 -13.04
N LYS A 81 -4.95 -20.67 -14.07
CA LYS A 81 -4.36 -22.02 -13.97
C LYS A 81 -2.86 -22.07 -13.69
N ARG A 82 -2.14 -20.95 -13.83
CA ARG A 82 -0.68 -20.93 -13.68
C ARG A 82 -0.18 -19.64 -13.04
N VAL A 83 0.82 -19.76 -12.19
CA VAL A 83 1.56 -18.63 -11.62
C VAL A 83 2.48 -18.00 -12.68
N THR A 84 2.48 -16.67 -12.79
CA THR A 84 3.20 -15.90 -13.83
C THR A 84 4.26 -14.95 -13.28
N ILE A 85 4.54 -14.98 -11.97
CA ILE A 85 5.35 -13.94 -11.28
C ILE A 85 6.82 -13.84 -11.75
N ALA A 86 7.30 -14.78 -12.56
CA ALA A 86 8.70 -14.88 -12.94
C ALA A 86 8.90 -15.39 -14.38
N ASP A 87 7.88 -15.31 -15.24
CA ASP A 87 7.94 -15.81 -16.63
C ASP A 87 8.90 -14.99 -17.51
N THR A 88 9.14 -13.73 -17.14
CA THR A 88 10.00 -12.80 -17.87
C THR A 88 11.05 -12.17 -16.94
N PRO A 89 12.19 -11.72 -17.49
CA PRO A 89 13.19 -11.02 -16.69
C PRO A 89 12.63 -9.82 -15.93
N LEU A 90 11.74 -9.03 -16.55
CA LEU A 90 11.14 -7.85 -15.93
C LEU A 90 10.33 -8.18 -14.67
N GLN A 91 9.64 -9.32 -14.66
CA GLN A 91 8.86 -9.82 -13.52
C GLN A 91 9.73 -10.29 -12.34
N GLN A 92 10.98 -10.70 -12.61
CA GLN A 92 11.93 -11.14 -11.57
C GLN A 92 12.60 -9.97 -10.85
N ARG A 93 12.77 -8.83 -11.54
CA ARG A 93 13.47 -7.61 -11.05
C ARG A 93 13.03 -7.13 -9.65
N PRO A 94 11.72 -7.10 -9.28
CA PRO A 94 11.29 -6.73 -7.93
C PRO A 94 11.90 -7.58 -6.82
N PHE A 95 11.96 -8.90 -7.03
CA PHE A 95 12.46 -9.84 -6.05
C PHE A 95 13.99 -9.77 -5.94
N GLU A 96 14.66 -9.56 -7.07
CA GLU A 96 16.10 -9.29 -7.11
C GLU A 96 16.46 -8.01 -6.34
N LEU A 97 15.67 -6.94 -6.48
CA LEU A 97 15.88 -5.71 -5.72
C LEU A 97 15.76 -5.96 -4.21
N ILE A 98 14.69 -6.63 -3.77
CA ILE A 98 14.49 -6.98 -2.35
C ILE A 98 15.68 -7.80 -1.84
N TYR A 99 16.08 -8.82 -2.60
CA TYR A 99 17.22 -9.67 -2.25
C TYR A 99 18.50 -8.85 -2.10
N GLU A 100 18.81 -7.96 -3.05
CA GLU A 100 20.00 -7.11 -3.01
C GLU A 100 19.97 -6.12 -1.83
N LEU A 101 18.81 -5.55 -1.51
CA LEU A 101 18.64 -4.66 -0.35
C LEU A 101 18.92 -5.36 0.99
N VAL A 102 18.44 -6.60 1.14
CA VAL A 102 18.70 -7.43 2.32
C VAL A 102 20.16 -7.87 2.36
N LYS A 103 20.68 -8.38 1.23
CA LYS A 103 22.07 -8.86 1.11
C LYS A 103 23.11 -7.78 1.40
N LYS A 104 22.86 -6.54 0.97
CA LYS A 104 23.72 -5.39 1.28
C LYS A 104 23.58 -4.88 2.72
N GLY A 105 22.64 -5.43 3.49
CA GLY A 105 22.36 -5.02 4.87
C GLY A 105 21.67 -3.67 4.99
N TYR A 106 21.04 -3.18 3.91
CA TYR A 106 20.25 -1.95 3.92
C TYR A 106 18.86 -2.20 4.48
N PHE A 107 18.31 -3.40 4.27
CA PHE A 107 17.03 -3.82 4.82
C PHE A 107 17.24 -4.80 5.96
N THR A 108 16.49 -4.59 7.05
CA THR A 108 16.38 -5.57 8.13
C THR A 108 15.16 -6.46 7.93
N THR A 109 15.24 -7.70 8.41
CA THR A 109 14.11 -8.64 8.48
C THR A 109 13.47 -8.71 9.86
N GLU A 110 13.90 -7.84 10.78
CA GLU A 110 13.31 -7.72 12.10
C GLU A 110 11.84 -7.29 12.05
N ILE A 111 11.08 -7.78 13.03
CA ILE A 111 9.65 -7.56 13.14
C ILE A 111 9.38 -6.51 14.21
N TYR A 112 8.70 -5.44 13.82
CA TYR A 112 8.34 -4.35 14.70
C TYR A 112 6.83 -4.32 14.95
N LYS A 113 6.43 -4.01 16.19
CA LYS A 113 5.01 -3.83 16.57
C LYS A 113 4.48 -2.44 16.21
N VAL A 114 5.37 -1.45 16.24
CA VAL A 114 5.11 -0.06 15.86
C VAL A 114 5.97 0.25 14.64
N ASN A 115 5.56 1.20 13.82
CA ASN A 115 6.32 1.61 12.65
C ASN A 115 7.76 2.04 13.03
N PRO A 116 8.81 1.34 12.58
CA PRO A 116 10.19 1.59 13.01
C PRO A 116 10.74 2.95 12.54
N VAL A 117 10.06 3.62 11.60
CA VAL A 117 10.43 4.96 11.14
C VAL A 117 10.26 6.01 12.23
N TYR A 118 9.26 5.87 13.10
CA TYR A 118 8.97 6.85 14.16
C TYR A 118 10.08 6.91 15.21
N GLY A 119 10.73 5.76 15.47
CA GLY A 119 11.89 5.68 16.36
C GLY A 119 13.23 5.84 15.64
N GLY A 120 13.24 6.13 14.34
CA GLY A 120 14.47 6.27 13.54
C GLY A 120 15.27 4.98 13.32
N LEU A 121 14.72 3.81 13.67
CA LEU A 121 15.35 2.50 13.43
C LEU A 121 15.42 2.19 11.93
N THR A 122 14.43 2.66 11.19
CA THR A 122 14.45 2.69 9.73
C THR A 122 14.22 4.10 9.21
N ALA A 123 14.75 4.42 8.03
CA ALA A 123 14.52 5.71 7.39
C ALA A 123 13.27 5.74 6.50
N ILE A 124 12.86 4.59 6.00
CA ILE A 124 11.77 4.41 5.03
C ILE A 124 10.72 3.47 5.61
N ASN A 125 9.46 3.87 5.50
CA ASN A 125 8.34 2.95 5.60
C ASN A 125 8.00 2.46 4.19
N TRP A 126 8.16 1.15 4.01
CA TRP A 126 8.01 0.45 2.72
C TRP A 126 6.56 0.42 2.21
N ASN A 127 5.59 0.79 3.04
CA ASN A 127 4.18 0.78 2.68
C ASN A 127 3.47 2.00 3.26
N PHE A 128 3.29 3.01 2.40
CA PHE A 128 2.43 4.15 2.69
C PHE A 128 1.06 4.00 2.00
N SER A 129 0.02 4.12 2.81
CA SER A 129 -1.40 4.04 2.45
C SER A 129 -2.21 5.08 3.24
N ALA A 130 -3.51 5.22 2.95
CA ALA A 130 -4.35 6.18 3.67
C ALA A 130 -4.40 5.91 5.18
N ALA A 131 -4.46 4.63 5.59
CA ALA A 131 -4.35 4.23 6.99
C ALA A 131 -3.02 4.62 7.64
N THR A 132 -1.94 4.71 6.86
CA THR A 132 -0.62 5.15 7.35
C THR A 132 -0.65 6.63 7.79
N MET A 133 -1.48 7.48 7.17
CA MET A 133 -1.60 8.88 7.59
C MET A 133 -2.16 9.01 9.01
N LEU A 134 -3.18 8.22 9.34
CA LEU A 134 -3.72 8.18 10.70
C LEU A 134 -2.74 7.52 11.68
N ASP A 135 -2.03 6.48 11.25
CA ASP A 135 -0.99 5.86 12.07
C ASP A 135 0.10 6.88 12.46
N VAL A 136 0.52 7.74 11.53
CA VAL A 136 1.46 8.85 11.82
C VAL A 136 0.87 9.79 12.86
N GLN A 137 -0.37 10.26 12.68
CA GLN A 137 -1.02 11.18 13.62
C GLN A 137 -1.14 10.60 15.04
N ARG A 138 -1.36 9.29 15.16
CA ARG A 138 -1.56 8.61 16.44
C ARG A 138 -0.25 8.25 17.15
N ASN A 139 0.77 7.86 16.39
CA ASN A 139 1.93 7.15 16.92
C ASN A 139 3.29 7.82 16.67
N ALA A 140 3.38 8.79 15.76
CA ALA A 140 4.63 9.48 15.49
C ALA A 140 4.98 10.49 16.61
N PRO A 141 6.27 10.72 16.89
CA PRO A 141 6.67 11.71 17.88
C PRO A 141 6.28 13.14 17.44
N PRO A 142 6.10 14.08 18.39
CA PRO A 142 5.84 15.49 18.07
C PRO A 142 6.90 16.06 17.12
N GLY A 143 6.43 16.74 16.06
CA GLY A 143 7.32 17.34 15.05
C GLY A 143 7.86 16.36 14.00
N PHE A 144 7.42 15.10 13.99
CA PHE A 144 7.80 14.15 12.94
C PHE A 144 7.35 14.64 11.56
N GLU A 145 8.32 14.87 10.68
CA GLU A 145 8.07 15.23 9.28
C GLU A 145 8.46 14.10 8.32
N TYR A 146 7.66 13.92 7.28
CA TYR A 146 7.92 12.94 6.24
C TYR A 146 7.61 13.51 4.86
N PHE A 147 8.16 12.86 3.84
CA PHE A 147 7.79 13.09 2.44
C PHE A 147 7.58 11.75 1.74
N LEU A 148 6.86 11.79 0.61
CA LEU A 148 6.53 10.60 -0.14
C LEU A 148 7.38 10.48 -1.40
N GLY A 149 7.79 9.25 -1.71
CA GLY A 149 8.45 8.90 -2.96
C GLY A 149 7.75 7.72 -3.65
N PRO A 150 8.01 7.52 -4.94
CA PRO A 150 7.44 6.41 -5.69
C PRO A 150 8.03 5.08 -5.24
N TYR A 151 7.35 3.98 -5.56
CA TYR A 151 8.03 2.70 -5.56
C TYR A 151 9.11 2.73 -6.65
N PRO A 152 10.35 2.33 -6.36
CA PRO A 152 11.38 2.33 -7.36
C PRO A 152 11.02 1.29 -8.44
N ARG A 153 11.48 1.52 -9.68
CA ARG A 153 11.24 0.64 -10.83
C ARG A 153 12.53 0.39 -11.64
N PRO A 154 12.63 -0.73 -12.38
CA PRO A 154 13.66 -0.91 -13.40
C PRO A 154 13.49 0.13 -14.52
N LYS A 155 14.57 0.46 -15.23
CA LYS A 155 14.54 1.49 -16.31
C LYS A 155 13.67 1.07 -17.48
N GLU A 156 13.54 -0.23 -17.67
CA GLU A 156 12.74 -0.89 -18.69
C GLU A 156 11.25 -0.92 -18.35
N SER A 157 10.85 -0.47 -17.15
CA SER A 157 9.44 -0.47 -16.74
C SER A 157 8.60 0.38 -17.70
N PRO A 158 7.43 -0.14 -18.13
CA PRO A 158 6.50 0.61 -18.97
C PRO A 158 5.74 1.70 -18.20
N VAL A 159 5.83 1.71 -16.87
CA VAL A 159 5.06 2.61 -16.01
C VAL A 159 5.85 3.86 -15.67
N LYS A 160 5.17 5.00 -15.48
CA LYS A 160 5.78 6.27 -15.07
C LYS A 160 5.09 6.84 -13.83
N GLY A 161 5.83 7.60 -13.04
CA GLY A 161 5.29 8.31 -11.87
C GLY A 161 4.91 7.39 -10.70
N PHE A 162 3.98 7.87 -9.87
CA PHE A 162 3.49 7.11 -8.73
C PHE A 162 2.55 6.01 -9.17
N VAL A 163 2.87 4.78 -8.74
CA VAL A 163 2.00 3.63 -8.87
C VAL A 163 1.49 3.19 -7.51
N GLY A 164 0.29 2.63 -7.53
CA GLY A 164 -0.34 2.00 -6.38
C GLY A 164 -1.10 0.76 -6.77
N ARG A 165 -1.65 0.10 -5.76
CA ARG A 165 -2.69 -0.90 -5.91
C ARG A 165 -3.92 -0.43 -5.16
N LEU A 166 -5.08 -0.84 -5.62
CA LEU A 166 -6.30 -0.76 -4.83
C LEU A 166 -6.47 -2.05 -4.04
N PHE A 167 -6.75 -1.93 -2.75
CA PHE A 167 -7.15 -3.03 -1.90
C PHE A 167 -8.51 -2.67 -1.32
N VAL A 168 -9.54 -3.36 -1.80
CA VAL A 168 -10.94 -3.09 -1.45
C VAL A 168 -11.43 -4.12 -0.44
N ARG A 169 -12.29 -3.67 0.48
CA ARG A 169 -13.14 -4.56 1.27
C ARG A 169 -14.49 -4.58 0.60
N GLU A 170 -15.09 -5.75 0.48
CA GLU A 170 -16.37 -5.94 -0.20
C GLU A 170 -17.43 -6.43 0.78
N LEU A 171 -18.65 -5.93 0.62
CA LEU A 171 -19.82 -6.48 1.29
C LEU A 171 -20.43 -7.57 0.39
N VAL A 172 -20.59 -8.77 0.93
CA VAL A 172 -21.20 -9.91 0.22
C VAL A 172 -22.50 -10.30 0.89
N LEU A 173 -23.59 -10.29 0.12
CA LEU A 173 -24.88 -10.79 0.58
C LEU A 173 -24.95 -12.30 0.38
N MET A 174 -24.97 -13.05 1.48
CA MET A 174 -25.30 -14.48 1.45
C MET A 174 -26.81 -14.63 1.53
N ARG A 175 -27.41 -15.35 0.57
CA ARG A 175 -28.85 -15.61 0.57
C ARG A 175 -29.25 -16.44 1.80
N GLU A 176 -30.33 -16.06 2.46
CA GLU A 176 -30.95 -16.84 3.53
C GLU A 176 -31.29 -18.26 3.06
N ARG A 177 -30.77 -19.28 3.76
CA ARG A 177 -30.83 -20.69 3.30
C ARG A 177 -31.78 -21.57 4.09
N PHE A 178 -32.26 -21.16 5.25
CA PHE A 178 -33.10 -21.97 6.13
C PHE A 178 -34.58 -21.58 6.04
N LEU A 179 -34.87 -20.28 5.94
CA LEU A 179 -36.24 -19.81 5.73
C LEU A 179 -36.67 -19.97 4.27
N ARG A 180 -37.98 -20.15 4.06
CA ARG A 180 -38.61 -20.36 2.74
C ARG A 180 -39.76 -19.39 2.55
N GLY A 181 -40.11 -19.14 1.28
CA GLY A 181 -41.18 -18.22 0.91
C GLY A 181 -40.95 -16.80 1.47
N GLU A 182 -42.03 -16.13 1.83
CA GLU A 182 -42.00 -14.72 2.23
C GLU A 182 -41.16 -14.45 3.50
N ALA A 183 -40.99 -15.43 4.38
CA ALA A 183 -40.11 -15.27 5.55
C ALA A 183 -38.64 -15.11 5.15
N GLY A 184 -38.15 -15.96 4.22
CA GLY A 184 -36.78 -15.87 3.71
C GLY A 184 -36.56 -14.64 2.82
N GLU A 185 -37.53 -14.33 1.95
CA GLU A 185 -37.45 -13.14 1.09
C GLU A 185 -37.42 -11.84 1.90
N ARG A 186 -38.16 -11.76 3.02
CA ARG A 186 -38.09 -10.62 3.95
C ARG A 186 -36.70 -10.43 4.54
N VAL A 187 -36.02 -11.51 4.95
CA VAL A 187 -34.66 -11.46 5.50
C VAL A 187 -33.67 -10.97 4.43
N ASN A 188 -33.76 -11.51 3.21
CA ASN A 188 -32.90 -11.08 2.10
C ASN A 188 -33.09 -9.58 1.79
N ARG A 189 -34.35 -9.09 1.75
CA ARG A 189 -34.63 -7.66 1.57
C ARG A 189 -34.07 -6.81 2.70
N ALA A 190 -34.25 -7.23 3.96
CA ALA A 190 -33.70 -6.50 5.10
C ALA A 190 -32.16 -6.42 5.06
N ALA A 191 -31.48 -7.52 4.71
CA ALA A 191 -30.03 -7.54 4.53
C ALA A 191 -29.57 -6.59 3.41
N TRP A 192 -30.32 -6.54 2.30
CA TRP A 192 -30.04 -5.60 1.21
C TRP A 192 -30.21 -4.14 1.62
N GLU A 193 -31.31 -3.80 2.32
CA GLU A 193 -31.52 -2.45 2.84
C GLU A 193 -30.41 -2.04 3.82
N TYR A 194 -29.95 -2.96 4.65
CA TYR A 194 -28.83 -2.70 5.56
C TYR A 194 -27.50 -2.47 4.83
N MET A 195 -27.20 -3.25 3.79
CA MET A 195 -26.02 -3.00 2.95
C MET A 195 -26.07 -1.63 2.29
N LYS A 196 -27.22 -1.22 1.75
CA LYS A 196 -27.39 0.14 1.20
C LYS A 196 -27.18 1.23 2.24
N PHE A 197 -27.63 0.99 3.47
CA PHE A 197 -27.37 1.92 4.58
C PHE A 197 -25.86 2.04 4.87
N LEU A 198 -25.14 0.92 4.95
CA LEU A 198 -23.69 0.93 5.19
C LEU A 198 -22.89 1.66 4.09
N GLU A 199 -23.38 1.58 2.85
CA GLU A 199 -22.78 2.24 1.68
C GLU A 199 -23.34 3.65 1.42
N ALA A 200 -24.19 4.18 2.31
CA ALA A 200 -24.66 5.56 2.19
C ALA A 200 -23.50 6.54 2.44
N ASP A 201 -23.50 7.67 1.74
CA ASP A 201 -22.40 8.64 1.75
C ASP A 201 -22.04 9.09 3.18
N GLU A 202 -23.03 9.30 4.06
CA GLU A 202 -22.80 9.67 5.46
C GLU A 202 -22.09 8.59 6.28
N GLN A 203 -22.39 7.30 6.02
CA GLN A 203 -21.71 6.20 6.71
C GLN A 203 -20.28 6.06 6.20
N LEU A 204 -20.08 6.20 4.89
CA LEU A 204 -18.76 6.17 4.26
C LEU A 204 -17.89 7.36 4.73
N ALA A 205 -18.47 8.53 4.90
CA ALA A 205 -17.79 9.70 5.45
C ALA A 205 -17.41 9.51 6.93
N ALA A 206 -18.31 8.95 7.74
CA ALA A 206 -18.02 8.62 9.12
C ALA A 206 -16.88 7.60 9.23
N MET A 207 -16.87 6.56 8.38
CA MET A 207 -15.78 5.58 8.31
C MET A 207 -14.47 6.22 7.86
N PHE A 208 -14.50 7.08 6.83
CA PHE A 208 -13.30 7.79 6.36
C PHE A 208 -12.68 8.64 7.48
N ASN A 209 -13.49 9.39 8.22
CA ASN A 209 -13.03 10.19 9.36
C ASN A 209 -12.44 9.32 10.49
N ALA A 210 -13.03 8.16 10.78
CA ALA A 210 -12.59 7.29 11.88
C ALA A 210 -11.33 6.47 11.55
N GLU A 211 -11.24 5.95 10.32
CA GLU A 211 -10.23 4.96 9.89
C GLU A 211 -9.27 5.47 8.82
N GLY A 212 -9.54 6.62 8.19
CA GLY A 212 -8.73 7.17 7.11
C GLY A 212 -8.79 6.33 5.84
N MET A 213 -9.71 5.37 5.77
CA MET A 213 -9.91 4.49 4.62
C MET A 213 -10.66 5.25 3.53
N LEU A 214 -10.08 5.32 2.34
CA LEU A 214 -10.68 6.03 1.23
C LEU A 214 -12.02 5.36 0.85
N PRO A 215 -13.13 6.10 0.83
CA PRO A 215 -14.44 5.54 0.51
C PRO A 215 -14.55 5.25 -0.99
N CYS A 216 -15.34 4.23 -1.33
CA CYS A 216 -15.55 3.80 -2.71
C CYS A 216 -16.62 4.63 -3.44
N VAL A 217 -16.57 5.96 -3.31
CA VAL A 217 -17.56 6.89 -3.87
C VAL A 217 -16.97 7.71 -5.02
N LYS A 218 -17.72 7.89 -6.10
CA LYS A 218 -17.28 8.66 -7.28
C LYS A 218 -17.08 10.14 -6.99
N THR A 219 -17.92 10.70 -6.12
CA THR A 219 -17.93 12.12 -5.73
C THR A 219 -16.96 12.42 -4.58
N PHE A 220 -16.15 11.46 -4.12
CA PHE A 220 -15.25 11.62 -2.97
C PHE A 220 -14.40 12.89 -3.00
N GLU A 221 -13.86 13.28 -4.15
CA GLU A 221 -12.98 14.46 -4.27
C GLU A 221 -13.75 15.78 -4.43
N THR A 222 -15.06 15.73 -4.62
CA THR A 222 -15.89 16.91 -4.96
C THR A 222 -17.01 17.20 -3.97
N ASP A 223 -17.44 16.19 -3.20
CA ASP A 223 -18.56 16.31 -2.28
C ASP A 223 -18.11 16.96 -0.95
N PRO A 224 -18.78 18.04 -0.49
CA PRO A 224 -18.47 18.71 0.78
C PRO A 224 -18.40 17.79 2.00
N LEU A 225 -19.10 16.65 1.96
CA LEU A 225 -19.09 15.64 3.01
C LEU A 225 -17.69 15.04 3.23
N PHE A 226 -16.86 14.99 2.19
CA PHE A 226 -15.49 14.46 2.27
C PHE A 226 -14.42 15.54 2.14
N THR A 227 -14.63 16.60 1.35
CA THR A 227 -13.57 17.59 1.05
C THR A 227 -13.01 18.26 2.31
N SER A 228 -13.85 18.52 3.32
CA SER A 228 -13.39 19.11 4.59
C SER A 228 -12.39 18.22 5.33
N GLU A 229 -12.53 16.90 5.26
CA GLU A 229 -11.59 15.95 5.86
C GLU A 229 -10.36 15.75 4.97
N ILE A 230 -10.55 15.78 3.65
CA ILE A 230 -9.44 15.74 2.69
C ILE A 230 -8.46 16.90 2.93
N GLU A 231 -8.98 18.11 3.12
CA GLU A 231 -8.19 19.32 3.38
C GLU A 231 -7.36 19.21 4.66
N LYS A 232 -7.87 18.56 5.71
CA LYS A 232 -7.13 18.35 6.97
C LYS A 232 -5.90 17.45 6.79
N HIS A 233 -5.95 16.49 5.87
CA HIS A 233 -4.82 15.60 5.61
C HIS A 233 -3.76 16.22 4.68
N GLY A 234 -4.08 17.31 3.98
CA GLY A 234 -3.14 18.11 3.20
C GLY A 234 -2.37 17.35 2.12
N THR A 235 -1.12 17.78 1.88
CA THR A 235 -0.26 17.29 0.78
C THR A 235 -0.11 15.77 0.71
N PRO A 236 0.11 15.03 1.82
CA PRO A 236 0.23 13.56 1.76
C PRO A 236 -0.99 12.87 1.15
N LEU A 237 -2.21 13.31 1.48
CA LEU A 237 -3.42 12.75 0.89
C LEU A 237 -3.55 13.14 -0.58
N SER A 238 -3.26 14.40 -0.95
CA SER A 238 -3.28 14.81 -2.36
C SER A 238 -2.35 13.98 -3.24
N GLN A 239 -1.14 13.67 -2.75
CA GLN A 239 -0.20 12.80 -3.46
C GLN A 239 -0.71 11.35 -3.57
N LEU A 240 -1.37 10.84 -2.53
CA LEU A 240 -1.99 9.52 -2.56
C LEU A 240 -3.17 9.46 -3.56
N LEU A 241 -3.99 10.50 -3.63
CA LEU A 241 -5.09 10.62 -4.59
C LEU A 241 -4.57 10.73 -6.04
N GLU A 242 -3.45 11.41 -6.26
CA GLU A 242 -2.80 11.42 -7.56
C GLU A 242 -2.26 10.02 -7.94
N ALA A 243 -1.60 9.34 -7.00
CA ALA A 243 -1.11 7.97 -7.21
C ALA A 243 -2.25 6.98 -7.51
N ARG A 244 -3.44 7.20 -6.93
CA ARG A 244 -4.65 6.40 -7.19
C ARG A 244 -5.06 6.46 -8.66
N LYS A 245 -4.93 7.59 -9.35
CA LYS A 245 -5.37 7.75 -10.76
C LYS A 245 -4.64 6.79 -11.71
N ASN A 246 -3.40 6.42 -11.36
CA ASN A 246 -2.56 5.48 -12.09
C ASN A 246 -2.45 4.12 -11.40
N ALA A 247 -3.29 3.85 -10.38
CA ALA A 247 -3.22 2.60 -9.63
C ALA A 247 -3.74 1.43 -10.47
N THR A 248 -3.02 0.31 -10.42
CA THR A 248 -3.51 -0.94 -10.98
C THR A 248 -4.55 -1.53 -10.01
N HIS A 249 -5.75 -1.80 -10.52
CA HIS A 249 -6.70 -2.59 -9.76
C HIS A 249 -6.13 -4.00 -9.63
N MET A 250 -5.97 -4.47 -8.39
CA MET A 250 -5.65 -5.87 -8.14
C MET A 250 -6.91 -6.68 -8.48
N ASP A 251 -7.07 -7.03 -9.75
CA ASP A 251 -8.00 -8.06 -10.15
C ASP A 251 -7.24 -9.38 -10.04
N LEU A 252 -7.44 -10.11 -8.94
CA LEU A 252 -7.04 -11.51 -8.87
C LEU A 252 -8.00 -12.31 -9.75
N ASN A 253 -7.88 -12.10 -11.07
CA ASN A 253 -8.70 -12.65 -12.15
C ASN A 253 -9.17 -14.06 -11.81
N SER A 254 -10.35 -14.14 -11.20
CA SER A 254 -11.06 -15.39 -10.98
C SER A 254 -12.51 -15.07 -10.68
N VAL A 255 -13.31 -14.98 -11.75
CA VAL A 255 -14.73 -15.36 -11.64
C VAL A 255 -14.73 -16.84 -11.27
N LYS A 256 -14.80 -17.13 -9.97
CA LYS A 256 -15.09 -18.48 -9.48
C LYS A 256 -16.59 -18.61 -9.42
N THR A 257 -17.18 -19.19 -10.45
CA THR A 257 -18.47 -19.87 -10.31
C THR A 257 -18.25 -21.06 -9.40
N THR A 258 -18.49 -20.88 -8.10
CA THR A 258 -18.68 -22.01 -7.20
C THR A 258 -20.11 -22.50 -7.40
N GLU A 259 -20.26 -23.60 -8.14
CA GLU A 259 -21.43 -24.44 -7.97
C GLU A 259 -21.32 -25.05 -6.56
N VAL A 260 -22.18 -24.59 -5.66
CA VAL A 260 -22.35 -25.24 -4.36
C VAL A 260 -23.08 -26.55 -4.65
N GLN A 261 -22.34 -27.68 -4.56
CA GLN A 261 -22.95 -29.01 -4.49
C GLN A 261 -23.69 -29.20 -3.17
#